data_AF-A0A1M4NGJ0-F1
#
_entry.id   AF-A0A1M4NGJ0-F1
#
_cell.length_a   1.000
_cell.length_b   1.000
_cell.length_c   1.000
_cell.angle_alpha   90.00
_cell.angle_beta   90.00
_cell.angle_gamma   90.00
#
_symmetry.space_group_name_H-M   'P 1'
#
loop_
_entity.id
_entity.type
_entity.pdbx_description
1 polymer ?
#
loop_
_entity_poly.entity_id
_entity_poly.type
_entity_poly.pdbx_seq_one_letter_code
_entity_poly.pdbx_strand_id
1 'polypeptide(L)'
;MKNAVGAYNLSGLRNYTGGDLDANMQKAAWCLGQSNGSSSTNFKEAANRATRVNSNAKNVIIGNFLEIHNRMGSGARRKASSAILTLQSARRDCKR
;
A
#
# COMPACT_ATOMS: atom_id res chain seq x y z
N MET A 1 11.76 7.31 6.47
CA MET A 1 11.77 8.73 6.07
C MET A 1 11.23 9.62 7.19
N LYS A 2 11.65 9.40 8.45
CA LYS A 2 10.98 9.96 9.64
C LYS A 2 10.95 11.49 9.69
N ASN A 3 12.03 12.11 9.20
CA ASN A 3 12.18 13.57 9.15
C ASN A 3 11.90 14.17 7.77
N ALA A 4 11.50 13.37 6.79
CA ALA A 4 11.17 13.89 5.47
C ALA A 4 9.92 14.76 5.57
N VAL A 5 9.98 15.93 4.94
CA VAL A 5 8.87 16.89 4.85
C VAL A 5 8.50 17.00 3.39
N GLY A 6 7.20 17.12 3.09
CA GLY A 6 6.68 17.18 1.73
C GLY A 6 5.56 16.17 1.48
N ALA A 7 5.22 15.97 0.21
CA ALA A 7 4.24 14.99 -0.24
C ALA A 7 4.93 13.95 -1.13
N TYR A 8 4.74 12.66 -0.82
CA TYR A 8 5.34 11.55 -1.56
C TYR A 8 4.25 10.71 -2.18
N ASN A 9 4.37 10.44 -3.48
CA ASN A 9 3.37 9.69 -4.23
C ASN A 9 3.86 8.26 -4.52
N LEU A 10 3.02 7.28 -4.21
CA LEU A 10 3.15 5.92 -4.68
C LEU A 10 2.02 5.63 -5.69
N SER A 11 2.32 5.93 -6.96
CA SER A 11 1.41 5.73 -8.09
C SER A 11 1.93 4.64 -9.01
N GLY A 12 1.04 3.78 -9.51
CA GLY A 12 1.38 2.75 -10.50
C GLY A 12 2.12 1.53 -9.94
N LEU A 13 2.25 1.40 -8.62
CA LEU A 13 2.76 0.17 -8.01
C LEU A 13 1.66 -0.90 -8.09
N ARG A 14 1.61 -1.66 -9.17
CA ARG A 14 0.63 -2.72 -9.39
C ARG A 14 1.25 -4.09 -9.15
N ASN A 15 0.45 -5.01 -8.63
CA ASN A 15 0.80 -6.41 -8.45
C ASN A 15 2.04 -6.59 -7.55
N TYR A 16 2.18 -5.76 -6.53
CA TYR A 16 3.31 -5.84 -5.62
C TYR A 16 3.25 -7.11 -4.77
N THR A 17 4.28 -7.96 -4.88
CA THR A 17 4.42 -9.23 -4.15
C THR A 17 5.60 -9.23 -3.16
N GLY A 18 6.26 -8.09 -2.97
CA GLY A 18 7.58 -7.97 -2.36
C GLY A 18 7.64 -8.09 -0.82
N GLY A 19 6.68 -8.75 -0.18
CA GLY A 19 6.65 -8.87 1.29
C GLY A 19 6.20 -7.59 1.99
N ASP A 20 6.69 -7.36 3.22
CA ASP A 20 6.21 -6.26 4.06
C ASP A 20 6.75 -4.90 3.60
N LEU A 21 5.86 -3.90 3.49
CA LEU A 21 6.20 -2.51 3.23
C LEU A 21 5.97 -1.71 4.51
N ASP A 22 7.00 -1.06 5.04
CA ASP A 22 6.87 -0.15 6.19
C ASP A 22 7.30 1.26 5.81
N ALA A 23 6.32 2.15 5.66
CA ALA A 23 6.52 3.55 5.29
C ALA A 23 6.41 4.45 6.53
N ASN A 24 7.55 4.74 7.15
CA ASN A 24 7.61 5.69 8.27
C ASN A 24 7.94 7.13 7.80
N MET A 25 6.91 7.97 7.79
CA MET A 25 6.81 9.31 7.19
C MET A 25 6.08 10.32 8.12
N GLN A 26 6.40 10.33 9.41
CA GLN A 26 5.67 11.08 10.44
C GLN A 26 5.47 12.60 10.16
N LYS A 27 6.31 13.20 9.32
CA LYS A 27 6.24 14.63 8.95
C LYS A 27 5.80 14.89 7.51
N ALA A 28 5.58 13.85 6.72
CA ALA A 28 5.22 13.95 5.30
C ALA A 28 3.82 13.39 5.01
N ALA A 29 3.21 13.92 3.96
CA ALA A 29 1.99 13.37 3.40
C ALA A 29 2.34 12.21 2.46
N TRP A 30 1.63 11.08 2.62
CA TRP A 30 1.73 9.94 1.71
C TRP A 30 0.50 9.90 0.81
N CYS A 31 0.73 10.03 -0.49
CA CYS A 31 -0.30 9.95 -1.51
C CYS A 31 -0.23 8.56 -2.18
N LEU A 32 -1.28 7.76 -2.01
CA LEU A 32 -1.44 6.45 -2.62
C LEU A 32 -2.27 6.62 -3.89
N GLY A 33 -1.58 6.56 -5.02
CA GLY A 33 -2.15 6.83 -6.34
C GLY A 33 -2.26 8.32 -6.65
N GLN A 34 -2.01 8.67 -7.91
CA GLN A 34 -2.46 9.92 -8.53
C GLN A 34 -2.83 9.63 -10.00
N SER A 35 -1.83 9.37 -10.84
CA SER A 35 -2.01 9.06 -12.26
C SER A 35 -2.51 7.63 -12.53
N ASN A 36 -2.22 6.69 -11.63
CA ASN A 36 -2.65 5.30 -11.73
C ASN A 36 -2.90 4.74 -10.32
N GLY A 37 -3.75 3.71 -10.23
CA GLY A 37 -3.98 3.02 -8.97
C GLY A 37 -2.79 2.15 -8.57
N SER A 38 -2.80 1.74 -7.31
CA SER A 38 -1.79 0.86 -6.71
C SER A 38 -2.44 -0.44 -6.27
N SER A 39 -1.72 -1.56 -6.40
CA SER A 39 -2.21 -2.85 -5.93
C SER A 39 -1.13 -3.72 -5.31
N SER A 40 -1.50 -4.41 -4.25
CA SER A 40 -0.60 -5.29 -3.50
C SER A 40 -1.24 -6.66 -3.36
N THR A 41 -0.49 -7.72 -3.68
CA THR A 41 -0.96 -9.10 -3.62
C THR A 41 0.16 -10.02 -3.19
N ASN A 42 -0.12 -10.91 -2.24
CA ASN A 42 0.80 -12.01 -1.94
C ASN A 42 0.37 -13.31 -2.60
N PHE A 43 1.33 -14.22 -2.83
CA PHE A 43 1.03 -15.58 -3.25
C PHE A 43 1.00 -16.55 -2.07
N LYS A 44 0.16 -17.58 -2.18
CA LYS A 44 0.17 -18.70 -1.23
C LYS A 44 1.46 -19.49 -1.41
N GLU A 45 2.38 -19.32 -0.47
CA GLU A 45 3.62 -20.11 -0.35
C GLU A 45 3.51 -21.06 0.84
N ALA A 46 4.41 -22.04 0.95
CA ALA A 46 4.39 -23.04 2.03
C ALA A 46 4.37 -22.40 3.44
N ALA A 47 4.97 -21.23 3.60
CA ALA A 47 5.02 -20.48 4.86
C ALA A 47 3.79 -19.58 5.11
N ASN A 48 2.77 -19.59 4.25
CA ASN A 48 1.51 -18.83 4.35
C ASN A 48 1.70 -17.37 4.83
N ARG A 49 2.69 -16.67 4.27
CA ARG A 49 3.04 -15.32 4.67
C ARG A 49 1.90 -14.36 4.30
N ALA A 50 1.64 -13.38 5.15
CA ALA A 50 0.76 -12.25 4.84
C ALA A 50 1.63 -11.06 4.40
N THR A 51 1.26 -10.36 3.33
CA THR A 51 1.90 -9.08 3.00
C THR A 51 1.37 -8.02 3.96
N ARG A 52 2.26 -7.38 4.72
CA ARG A 52 1.90 -6.27 5.61
C ARG A 52 2.36 -4.97 5.01
N VAL A 53 1.41 -4.12 4.62
CA VAL A 53 1.70 -2.75 4.21
C VAL A 53 1.34 -1.84 5.37
N ASN A 54 2.33 -1.27 6.02
CA ASN A 54 2.18 -0.37 7.14
C ASN A 54 2.59 1.05 6.76
N SER A 55 1.81 2.03 7.18
CA SER A 55 2.13 3.44 7.03
C SER A 55 2.07 4.15 8.35
N ASN A 56 3.08 4.96 8.61
CA ASN A 56 3.08 5.93 9.71
C ASN A 56 3.39 7.30 9.12
N ALA A 57 2.38 7.92 8.52
CA ALA A 57 2.52 9.19 7.82
C ALA A 57 1.87 10.34 8.60
N LYS A 58 2.21 11.59 8.25
CA LYS A 58 1.47 12.75 8.76
C LYS A 58 0.02 12.71 8.26
N ASN A 59 -0.15 12.60 6.96
CA ASN A 59 -1.43 12.44 6.27
C ASN A 59 -1.33 11.24 5.31
N VAL A 60 -2.41 10.48 5.15
CA VAL A 60 -2.54 9.48 4.09
C VAL A 60 -3.68 9.90 3.18
N ILE A 61 -3.39 10.05 1.90
CA ILE A 61 -4.35 10.46 0.87
C ILE A 61 -4.41 9.32 -0.15
N ILE A 62 -5.62 8.84 -0.45
CA ILE A 62 -5.85 7.90 -1.54
C ILE A 62 -6.34 8.72 -2.72
N GLY A 63 -5.46 8.97 -3.70
CA GLY A 63 -5.74 9.84 -4.84
C GLY A 63 -6.35 9.10 -6.04
N ASN A 64 -6.39 7.77 -6.03
CA ASN A 64 -7.01 6.92 -7.06
C ASN A 64 -7.50 5.61 -6.39
N PHE A 65 -7.55 4.48 -7.10
CA PHE A 65 -7.87 3.19 -6.49
C PHE A 65 -6.64 2.53 -5.82
N LEU A 66 -6.88 1.90 -4.66
CA LEU A 66 -5.93 1.02 -3.99
C LEU A 66 -6.56 -0.37 -3.87
N GLU A 67 -6.02 -1.34 -4.58
CA GLU A 67 -6.49 -2.73 -4.51
C GLU A 67 -5.58 -3.57 -3.61
N ILE A 68 -6.14 -4.11 -2.54
CA ILE A 68 -5.43 -5.03 -1.65
C ILE A 68 -5.91 -6.45 -1.94
N HIS A 69 -4.96 -7.37 -2.06
CA HIS A 69 -5.22 -8.78 -2.37
C HIS A 69 -5.93 -8.98 -3.72
N ASN A 70 -5.52 -8.22 -4.72
CA ASN A 70 -6.07 -8.33 -6.07
C ASN A 70 -5.75 -9.68 -6.75
N ARG A 71 -6.60 -10.09 -7.69
CA ARG A 71 -6.31 -11.27 -8.52
C ARG A 71 -5.14 -10.97 -9.44
N MET A 72 -4.13 -11.84 -9.42
CA MET A 72 -2.98 -11.77 -10.33
C MET A 72 -3.32 -12.41 -11.68
N GLY A 73 -3.33 -11.59 -12.74
CA GLY A 73 -3.57 -12.04 -14.11
C GLY A 73 -4.92 -12.75 -14.31
N SER A 74 -4.98 -13.67 -15.28
CA SER A 74 -6.20 -14.44 -15.59
C SER A 74 -6.52 -15.54 -14.57
N GLY A 75 -5.87 -15.60 -13.41
CA GLY A 75 -6.17 -16.55 -12.33
C GLY A 75 -5.81 -18.03 -12.59
N ALA A 76 -5.09 -18.34 -13.67
CA ALA A 76 -4.67 -19.70 -13.99
C ALA A 76 -3.44 -20.20 -13.22
N ARG A 77 -2.89 -19.39 -12.30
CA ARG A 77 -1.64 -19.67 -11.56
C ARG A 77 -1.84 -19.54 -10.05
N ARG A 78 -0.76 -19.32 -9.29
CA ARG A 78 -0.71 -19.29 -7.81
C ARG A 78 -1.86 -18.47 -7.23
N LYS A 79 -2.62 -19.08 -6.32
CA LYS A 79 -3.70 -18.38 -5.59
C LYS A 79 -3.09 -17.33 -4.66
N ALA A 80 -3.77 -16.20 -4.55
CA ALA A 80 -3.33 -15.15 -3.68
C ALA A 80 -3.54 -15.51 -2.20
N SER A 81 -2.60 -15.15 -1.33
CA SER A 81 -2.64 -15.33 0.13
C SER A 81 -3.15 -14.07 0.82
N SER A 82 -3.28 -14.10 2.15
CA SER A 82 -3.74 -12.96 2.95
C SER A 82 -2.85 -11.72 2.81
N ALA A 83 -3.47 -10.55 2.98
CA ALA A 83 -2.81 -9.25 3.05
C ALA A 83 -3.39 -8.43 4.21
N ILE A 84 -2.53 -7.63 4.84
CA ILE A 84 -2.89 -6.71 5.91
C ILE A 84 -2.40 -5.32 5.48
N LEU A 85 -3.32 -4.36 5.41
CA LEU A 85 -3.00 -2.96 5.18
C LEU A 85 -3.31 -2.16 6.45
N THR A 86 -2.29 -1.54 7.01
CA THR A 86 -2.40 -0.64 8.16
C THR A 86 -2.05 0.76 7.73
N LEU A 87 -3.05 1.64 7.62
CA LEU A 87 -2.86 3.05 7.33
C LEU A 87 -2.94 3.87 8.61
N GLN A 88 -1.80 4.31 9.14
CA GLN A 88 -1.74 5.23 10.27
C GLN A 88 -1.39 6.63 9.78
N SER A 89 -2.23 7.59 10.16
CA SER A 89 -2.05 9.01 9.89
C SER A 89 -2.13 9.82 11.19
N ALA A 90 -1.17 10.70 11.43
CA ALA A 90 -1.20 11.60 12.58
C ALA A 90 -2.27 12.72 12.46
N ARG A 91 -2.73 13.00 11.23
CA ARG A 91 -3.85 13.88 10.92
C ARG A 91 -4.76 13.25 9.88
N ARG A 92 -6.07 13.32 10.11
CA ARG A 92 -7.10 12.92 9.15
C ARG A 92 -7.64 14.15 8.44
N ASP A 93 -7.02 14.53 7.33
CA ASP A 93 -7.61 15.51 6.42
C ASP A 93 -8.42 14.74 5.35
N CYS A 94 -9.58 14.24 5.75
CA CYS A 94 -10.57 13.69 4.82
C CYS A 94 -11.31 14.88 4.19
N LYS A 95 -10.81 15.43 3.08
CA LYS A 95 -11.61 16.35 2.27
C LYS A 95 -12.68 15.51 1.54
N ARG A 96 -13.92 15.69 1.99
CA ARG A 96 -15.14 15.26 1.27
C ARG A 96 -15.24 15.98 -0.07
#